data_AF-A0A2U0S7D0-F1
#
_entry.id   AF-A0A2U0S7D0-F1
#
_cell.length_a   1.000
_cell.length_b   1.000
_cell.length_c   1.000
_cell.angle_alpha   90.00
_cell.angle_beta   90.00
_cell.angle_gamma   90.00
#
_symmetry.space_group_name_H-M   'P 1'
#
loop_
_entity.id
_entity.type
_entity.pdbx_description
1 polymer ?
#
loop_
_entity_poly.entity_id
_entity_poly.type
_entity_poly.pdbx_seq_one_letter_code
_entity_poly.pdbx_strand_id
1 'polypeptide(L)'
;MRSSFKLGVTIGILTIISAMAGWYFCPRPIKYNEGFEQDFGGWTGDADVPPDPNNPGSNVYWNVSRTTSPTRPGQQSVKVYIDGKQDDGTVWIEKAMSTRRNAQIQVKISFDVYSENESLNVIAAVVGFAGTSNPETEADFAVLGQANEVSGWKRYTHTITLKTDSSGEVWVALGISVRWETEMTYNIDDIEVTIG
;
A
#
# COMPACT_ATOMS: atom_id res chain seq x y z
N MET A 1 22.52 -68.62 3.77
CA MET A 1 22.57 -67.89 5.06
C MET A 1 22.56 -66.39 4.74
N ARG A 2 21.47 -65.74 5.19
CA ARG A 2 21.15 -64.30 5.36
C ARG A 2 21.62 -63.22 4.35
N SER A 3 20.58 -62.54 3.88
CA SER A 3 20.46 -61.28 3.15
C SER A 3 20.94 -60.05 3.94
N SER A 4 21.02 -58.95 3.18
CA SER A 4 20.72 -57.56 3.54
C SER A 4 21.78 -56.77 4.30
N PHE A 5 22.43 -55.86 3.59
CA PHE A 5 22.62 -54.46 3.98
C PHE A 5 23.14 -53.73 2.74
N LYS A 6 22.69 -52.48 2.49
CA LYS A 6 23.14 -51.50 1.45
C LYS A 6 22.05 -50.92 0.51
N LEU A 7 20.76 -51.24 0.70
CA LEU A 7 19.69 -50.56 -0.08
C LEU A 7 18.99 -49.39 0.66
N GLY A 8 19.28 -49.18 1.96
CA GLY A 8 18.59 -48.15 2.77
C GLY A 8 19.25 -46.77 2.80
N VAL A 9 20.55 -46.65 2.48
CA VAL A 9 21.30 -45.40 2.70
C VAL A 9 21.19 -44.42 1.52
N THR A 10 21.04 -44.92 0.29
CA THR A 10 21.01 -44.06 -0.91
C THR A 10 19.67 -43.33 -1.08
N ILE A 11 18.56 -43.93 -0.63
CA ILE A 11 17.21 -43.35 -0.77
C ILE A 11 17.01 -42.20 0.23
N GLY A 12 17.63 -42.25 1.42
CA GLY A 12 17.52 -41.21 2.44
C GLY A 12 18.27 -39.91 2.11
N ILE A 13 19.35 -39.97 1.32
CA ILE A 13 20.13 -38.77 0.94
C ILE A 13 19.43 -37.99 -0.19
N LEU A 14 18.78 -38.69 -1.13
CA LEU A 14 18.06 -38.07 -2.24
C LEU A 14 16.80 -37.31 -1.80
N THR A 15 16.09 -37.79 -0.77
CA THR A 15 14.92 -37.09 -0.21
C THR A 15 15.29 -35.85 0.57
N ILE A 16 16.41 -35.86 1.32
CA ILE A 16 16.89 -34.67 2.05
C ILE A 16 17.38 -33.59 1.07
N ILE A 17 18.08 -33.96 -0.02
CA ILE A 17 18.47 -33.00 -1.06
C ILE A 17 17.25 -32.43 -1.79
N SER A 18 16.24 -33.25 -2.08
CA SER A 18 14.99 -32.81 -2.71
C SER A 18 14.16 -31.87 -1.83
N ALA A 19 14.10 -32.11 -0.51
CA ALA A 19 13.41 -31.25 0.44
C ALA A 19 14.16 -29.92 0.67
N MET A 20 15.51 -29.93 0.70
CA MET A 20 16.29 -28.69 0.78
C MET A 20 16.20 -27.87 -0.51
N ALA A 21 16.23 -28.52 -1.69
CA ALA A 21 16.07 -27.85 -2.97
C ALA A 21 14.71 -27.11 -3.06
N GLY A 22 13.62 -27.74 -2.62
CA GLY A 22 12.29 -27.12 -2.61
C GLY A 22 12.22 -25.81 -1.81
N TRP A 23 13.01 -25.68 -0.74
CA TRP A 23 13.08 -24.45 0.06
C TRP A 23 13.91 -23.35 -0.63
N TYR A 24 15.00 -23.72 -1.31
CA TYR A 24 15.83 -22.80 -2.09
C TYR A 24 15.12 -22.28 -3.34
N PHE A 25 14.18 -23.05 -3.90
CA PHE A 25 13.42 -22.67 -5.09
C PHE A 25 12.12 -21.91 -4.78
N CYS A 26 11.79 -21.67 -3.51
CA CYS A 26 10.70 -20.76 -3.17
C CYS A 26 11.18 -19.32 -3.42
N PRO A 27 10.60 -18.60 -4.38
CA PRO A 27 11.09 -17.28 -4.74
C PRO A 27 10.95 -16.32 -3.55
N ARG A 28 12.02 -15.59 -3.24
CA ARG A 28 12.01 -14.62 -2.15
C ARG A 28 11.02 -13.50 -2.46
N PRO A 29 10.24 -13.04 -1.48
CA PRO A 29 9.38 -11.88 -1.67
C PRO A 29 10.21 -10.66 -2.05
N ILE A 30 9.73 -9.89 -3.03
CA ILE A 30 10.23 -8.55 -3.32
C ILE A 30 9.77 -7.64 -2.20
N LYS A 31 10.67 -6.83 -1.67
CA LYS A 31 10.37 -5.83 -0.63
C LYS A 31 10.74 -4.45 -1.12
N TYR A 32 9.86 -3.50 -0.89
CA TYR A 32 10.04 -2.09 -1.20
C TYR A 32 9.71 -1.26 0.04
N ASN A 33 10.55 -0.28 0.36
CA ASN A 33 10.33 0.63 1.48
C ASN A 33 10.44 2.07 0.98
N GLU A 34 9.56 2.95 1.46
CA GLU A 34 9.58 4.38 1.17
C GLU A 34 9.35 5.19 2.44
N GLY A 35 10.24 6.17 2.67
CA GLY A 35 10.15 7.16 3.75
C GLY A 35 10.32 8.60 3.24
N PHE A 36 10.36 8.81 1.93
CA PHE A 36 10.36 10.12 1.28
C PHE A 36 11.52 11.03 1.66
N GLU A 37 12.66 10.49 2.08
CA GLU A 37 13.78 11.29 2.61
C GLU A 37 14.50 12.11 1.54
N GLN A 38 14.54 11.64 0.28
CA GLN A 38 15.24 12.32 -0.81
C GLN A 38 14.28 13.03 -1.76
N ASP A 39 13.31 12.29 -2.29
CA ASP A 39 12.28 12.74 -3.22
C ASP A 39 10.96 11.99 -2.95
N PHE A 40 10.04 11.97 -3.92
CA PHE A 40 8.81 11.18 -3.84
C PHE A 40 9.03 9.68 -4.15
N GLY A 41 10.26 9.25 -4.45
CA GLY A 41 10.60 7.85 -4.70
C GLY A 41 9.89 7.25 -5.92
N GLY A 42 9.40 8.08 -6.85
CA GLY A 42 8.56 7.63 -7.97
C GLY A 42 7.10 7.34 -7.59
N TRP A 43 6.67 7.71 -6.39
CA TRP A 43 5.25 7.84 -6.08
C TRP A 43 4.70 9.13 -6.67
N THR A 44 3.46 9.09 -7.14
CA THR A 44 2.75 10.25 -7.68
C THR A 44 1.44 10.44 -6.94
N GLY A 45 1.03 11.69 -6.74
CA GLY A 45 -0.28 11.99 -6.16
C GLY A 45 -1.36 11.97 -7.22
N ASP A 46 -2.52 11.42 -6.87
CA ASP A 46 -3.71 11.39 -7.72
C ASP A 46 -4.99 11.46 -6.87
N ALA A 47 -6.14 11.70 -7.51
CA ALA A 47 -7.40 11.91 -6.82
C ALA A 47 -8.64 11.65 -7.70
N ASP A 48 -9.71 11.22 -7.05
CA ASP A 48 -11.08 11.18 -7.56
C ASP A 48 -11.89 12.12 -6.67
N VAL A 49 -12.29 13.28 -7.20
CA VAL A 49 -12.84 14.38 -6.42
C VAL A 49 -14.01 15.05 -7.12
N PRO A 50 -15.05 15.47 -6.37
CA PRO A 50 -16.24 16.08 -6.96
C PRO A 50 -15.96 17.48 -7.53
N PRO A 51 -16.87 18.00 -8.39
CA PRO A 51 -16.86 19.41 -8.81
C PRO A 51 -16.97 20.37 -7.61
N ASP A 52 -16.28 21.51 -7.67
CA ASP A 52 -16.38 22.57 -6.67
C ASP A 52 -17.61 23.48 -6.94
N PRO A 53 -18.62 23.49 -6.05
CA PRO A 53 -19.80 24.34 -6.23
C PRO A 53 -19.47 25.84 -6.13
N ASN A 54 -18.37 26.22 -5.47
CA ASN A 54 -17.93 27.61 -5.32
C ASN A 54 -17.04 28.07 -6.48
N ASN A 55 -16.54 27.15 -7.29
CA ASN A 55 -15.70 27.43 -8.46
C ASN A 55 -16.14 26.59 -9.68
N PRO A 56 -17.24 26.98 -10.34
CA PRO A 56 -17.82 26.21 -11.43
C PRO A 56 -16.83 25.87 -12.54
N GLY A 57 -16.78 24.59 -12.92
CA GLY A 57 -15.86 24.07 -13.95
C GLY A 57 -14.50 23.61 -13.41
N SER A 58 -14.28 23.70 -12.10
CA SER A 58 -13.14 23.10 -11.40
C SER A 58 -13.62 22.02 -10.42
N ASN A 59 -12.72 21.12 -10.03
CA ASN A 59 -12.95 20.19 -8.93
C ASN A 59 -12.53 20.81 -7.60
N VAL A 60 -12.97 20.21 -6.50
CA VAL A 60 -12.55 20.62 -5.15
C VAL A 60 -11.03 20.53 -5.02
N TYR A 61 -10.46 21.45 -4.22
CA TYR A 61 -9.02 21.55 -4.11
C TYR A 61 -8.45 20.38 -3.30
N TRP A 62 -7.37 19.79 -3.81
CA TRP A 62 -6.61 18.76 -3.14
C TRP A 62 -5.11 18.95 -3.43
N ASN A 63 -4.27 18.36 -2.57
CA ASN A 63 -2.83 18.44 -2.76
C ASN A 63 -2.10 17.28 -2.07
N VAL A 64 -1.05 16.79 -2.74
CA VAL A 64 -0.08 15.85 -2.20
C VAL A 64 1.29 16.53 -2.23
N SER A 65 1.94 16.65 -1.07
CA SER A 65 3.21 17.37 -0.95
C SER A 65 4.10 16.76 0.12
N ARG A 66 5.44 16.80 -0.07
CA ARG A 66 6.38 16.43 0.99
C ARG A 66 6.44 17.52 2.06
N THR A 67 6.60 17.11 3.31
CA THR A 67 6.74 18.02 4.46
C THR A 67 7.75 17.48 5.46
N THR A 68 8.36 18.37 6.24
CA THR A 68 9.33 18.05 7.29
C THR A 68 8.71 17.89 8.67
N SER A 69 7.39 18.05 8.79
CA SER A 69 6.65 17.85 10.04
C SER A 69 5.17 17.58 9.75
N PRO A 70 4.55 16.60 10.45
CA PRO A 70 5.18 15.54 11.25
C PRO A 70 5.92 14.51 10.37
N THR A 71 6.83 13.70 10.95
CA THR A 71 7.61 12.65 10.22
C THR A 71 7.71 11.36 11.03
N ARG A 72 7.89 10.20 10.36
CA ARG A 72 8.09 8.88 10.99
C ARG A 72 8.55 7.76 10.03
N PRO A 73 9.72 7.12 10.25
CA PRO A 73 10.95 7.63 10.85
C PRO A 73 11.78 8.40 9.81
N GLY A 74 12.33 9.56 10.18
CA GLY A 74 13.15 10.35 9.26
C GLY A 74 12.86 11.85 9.36
N GLN A 75 13.17 12.58 8.30
CA GLN A 75 13.00 14.04 8.20
C GLN A 75 11.87 14.46 7.27
N GLN A 76 11.23 13.53 6.57
CA GLN A 76 10.19 13.85 5.59
C GLN A 76 9.00 12.92 5.75
N SER A 77 7.82 13.40 5.36
CA SER A 77 6.62 12.60 5.15
C SER A 77 5.81 13.19 4.00
N VAL A 78 4.74 12.51 3.59
CA VAL A 78 3.81 13.04 2.59
C VAL A 78 2.57 13.59 3.28
N LYS A 79 2.29 14.86 3.08
CA LYS A 79 1.04 15.51 3.45
C LYS A 79 0.01 15.34 2.34
N VAL A 80 -1.16 14.84 2.70
CA VAL A 80 -2.34 14.70 1.85
C VAL A 80 -3.42 15.65 2.35
N TYR A 81 -3.91 16.52 1.47
CA TYR A 81 -4.94 17.52 1.75
C TYR A 81 -6.10 17.39 0.77
N ILE A 82 -7.32 17.58 1.26
CA ILE A 82 -8.54 17.74 0.45
C ILE A 82 -9.50 18.73 1.12
N ASP A 83 -10.15 19.57 0.31
CA ASP A 83 -11.37 20.29 0.70
C ASP A 83 -12.57 19.35 0.62
N GLY A 84 -12.88 18.68 1.74
CA GLY A 84 -13.95 17.68 1.83
C GLY A 84 -15.33 18.25 2.15
N LYS A 85 -15.57 19.55 1.95
CA LYS A 85 -16.88 20.20 2.24
C LYS A 85 -18.05 19.71 1.36
N GLN A 86 -17.81 18.75 0.47
CA GLN A 86 -18.80 18.15 -0.43
C GLN A 86 -19.15 16.71 -0.03
N ASP A 87 -18.71 16.27 1.16
CA ASP A 87 -18.90 14.90 1.69
C ASP A 87 -18.31 13.78 0.82
N ASP A 88 -17.47 14.11 -0.15
CA ASP A 88 -16.98 13.19 -1.17
C ASP A 88 -15.55 13.51 -1.60
N GLY A 89 -14.86 12.50 -2.10
CA GLY A 89 -13.53 12.60 -2.68
C GLY A 89 -12.50 11.71 -1.99
N THR A 90 -11.58 11.21 -2.80
CA THR A 90 -10.47 10.36 -2.38
C THR A 90 -9.17 10.88 -2.99
N VAL A 91 -8.12 11.02 -2.17
CA VAL A 91 -6.79 11.50 -2.58
C VAL A 91 -5.75 10.52 -2.11
N TRP A 92 -4.84 10.14 -3.00
CA TRP A 92 -3.86 9.10 -2.72
C TRP A 92 -2.49 9.40 -3.34
N ILE A 93 -1.54 8.56 -2.96
CA ILE A 93 -0.31 8.36 -3.72
C ILE A 93 -0.27 6.96 -4.29
N GLU A 94 0.31 6.83 -5.47
CA GLU A 94 0.40 5.57 -6.19
C GLU A 94 1.77 5.34 -6.83
N LYS A 95 2.07 4.07 -7.09
CA LYS A 95 3.29 3.65 -7.78
C LYS A 95 3.12 2.30 -8.46
N ALA A 96 3.56 2.22 -9.71
CA ALA A 96 3.77 0.95 -10.41
C ALA A 96 5.03 0.24 -9.92
N MET A 97 4.93 -1.06 -9.67
CA MET A 97 6.02 -1.90 -9.19
C MET A 97 6.16 -3.15 -10.06
N SER A 98 7.39 -3.46 -10.48
CA SER A 98 7.66 -4.65 -11.26
C SER A 98 7.51 -5.93 -10.43
N THR A 99 6.96 -6.98 -11.05
CA THR A 99 6.68 -8.28 -10.46
C THR A 99 6.75 -9.40 -11.52
N ARG A 100 6.44 -10.64 -11.13
CA ARG A 100 6.41 -11.79 -12.04
C ARG A 100 5.20 -11.66 -12.98
N ARG A 101 5.39 -11.94 -14.26
CA ARG A 101 4.33 -12.00 -15.27
C ARG A 101 3.48 -13.25 -15.12
N ASN A 102 2.18 -13.16 -15.41
CA ASN A 102 1.25 -14.29 -15.47
C ASN A 102 1.31 -15.20 -14.23
N ALA A 103 1.46 -14.62 -13.05
CA ALA A 103 1.68 -15.33 -11.80
C ALA A 103 0.62 -14.96 -10.77
N GLN A 104 0.30 -15.90 -9.88
CA GLN A 104 -0.42 -15.57 -8.66
C GLN A 104 0.58 -15.03 -7.64
N ILE A 105 0.33 -13.82 -7.15
CA ILE A 105 1.17 -13.16 -6.15
C ILE A 105 0.31 -12.69 -4.97
N GLN A 106 0.93 -12.55 -3.81
CA GLN A 106 0.36 -11.82 -2.69
C GLN A 106 1.07 -10.47 -2.56
N VAL A 107 0.30 -9.40 -2.48
CA VAL A 107 0.79 -8.06 -2.19
C VAL A 107 0.34 -7.67 -0.80
N LYS A 108 1.29 -7.29 0.05
CA LYS A 108 1.04 -6.70 1.36
C LYS A 108 1.60 -5.29 1.37
N ILE A 109 0.75 -4.33 1.71
CA ILE A 109 1.09 -2.92 1.88
C ILE A 109 0.89 -2.60 3.34
N SER A 110 1.84 -1.94 3.97
CA SER A 110 1.61 -1.32 5.27
C SER A 110 2.32 0.02 5.37
N PHE A 111 1.67 0.97 6.02
CA PHE A 111 2.09 2.37 6.05
C PHE A 111 1.51 3.05 7.29
N ASP A 112 2.14 4.13 7.70
CA ASP A 112 1.73 4.91 8.85
C ASP A 112 0.97 6.16 8.40
N VAL A 113 -0.15 6.43 9.07
CA VAL A 113 -0.92 7.67 8.89
C VAL A 113 -0.90 8.45 10.19
N TYR A 114 -0.59 9.74 10.12
CA TYR A 114 -0.66 10.67 11.23
C TYR A 114 -1.99 11.42 11.23
N SER A 115 -2.62 11.51 12.39
CA SER A 115 -3.68 12.48 12.66
C SER A 115 -3.28 13.38 13.83
N GLU A 116 -3.55 14.68 13.70
CA GLU A 116 -3.28 15.63 14.79
C GLU A 116 -4.16 15.34 16.01
N ASN A 117 -5.43 14.98 15.78
CA ASN A 117 -6.43 14.79 16.82
C ASN A 117 -7.17 13.45 16.65
N GLU A 118 -7.38 12.75 17.76
CA GLU A 118 -8.32 11.64 17.82
C GLU A 118 -9.76 12.16 17.81
N SER A 119 -10.66 11.43 17.16
CA SER A 119 -12.10 11.71 17.23
C SER A 119 -12.93 10.44 17.14
N LEU A 120 -14.10 10.45 17.79
CA LEU A 120 -15.11 9.40 17.61
C LEU A 120 -15.91 9.57 16.32
N ASN A 121 -15.87 10.76 15.71
CA ASN A 121 -16.44 10.98 14.39
C ASN A 121 -15.41 10.61 13.32
N VAL A 122 -15.81 9.75 12.40
CA VAL A 122 -15.00 9.37 11.24
C VAL A 122 -14.98 10.55 10.27
N ILE A 123 -13.91 11.35 10.29
CA ILE A 123 -13.76 12.49 9.38
C ILE A 123 -13.24 12.03 8.02
N ALA A 124 -12.30 11.08 8.04
CA ALA A 124 -11.76 10.46 6.85
C ALA A 124 -11.52 8.96 7.08
N ALA A 125 -11.62 8.19 6.02
CA ALA A 125 -11.19 6.80 5.97
C ALA A 125 -9.76 6.73 5.41
N VAL A 126 -8.93 5.84 5.96
CA VAL A 126 -7.69 5.41 5.32
C VAL A 126 -8.03 4.37 4.26
N VAL A 127 -7.48 4.53 3.07
CA VAL A 127 -7.73 3.65 1.94
C VAL A 127 -6.45 3.04 1.40
N GLY A 128 -6.56 1.86 0.79
CA GLY A 128 -5.45 1.19 0.13
C GLY A 128 -5.91 0.34 -1.05
N PHE A 129 -5.01 0.17 -2.02
CA PHE A 129 -5.25 -0.55 -3.26
C PHE A 129 -4.01 -1.32 -3.68
N ALA A 130 -4.21 -2.54 -4.22
CA ALA A 130 -3.23 -3.17 -5.08
C ALA A 130 -3.92 -3.90 -6.25
N GLY A 131 -3.47 -3.64 -7.48
CA GLY A 131 -4.11 -4.17 -8.67
C GLY A 131 -3.19 -4.19 -9.89
N THR A 132 -3.62 -4.82 -10.98
CA THR A 132 -2.85 -4.90 -12.23
C THR A 132 -3.01 -3.66 -13.12
N SER A 133 -3.83 -2.71 -12.72
CA SER A 133 -4.09 -1.44 -13.42
C SER A 133 -3.99 -0.28 -12.44
N ASN A 134 -3.74 0.92 -12.96
CA ASN A 134 -3.81 2.15 -12.18
C ASN A 134 -5.21 2.29 -11.56
N PRO A 135 -5.34 2.64 -10.27
CA PRO A 135 -6.63 3.03 -9.71
C PRO A 135 -6.98 4.44 -10.19
N GLU A 136 -8.25 4.69 -10.47
CA GLU A 136 -8.70 5.97 -11.03
C GLU A 136 -9.91 6.54 -10.28
N THR A 137 -10.57 5.71 -9.46
CA THR A 137 -11.82 6.08 -8.78
C THR A 137 -11.82 5.67 -7.32
N GLU A 138 -12.61 6.35 -6.48
CA GLU A 138 -12.79 5.98 -5.07
C GLU A 138 -13.20 4.49 -4.92
N ALA A 139 -14.01 3.99 -5.85
CA ALA A 139 -14.52 2.62 -5.82
C ALA A 139 -13.44 1.53 -6.00
N ASP A 140 -12.26 1.88 -6.49
CA ASP A 140 -11.14 0.95 -6.63
C ASP A 140 -10.55 0.58 -5.26
N PHE A 141 -10.71 1.44 -4.26
CA PHE A 141 -9.99 1.34 -3.00
C PHE A 141 -10.72 0.51 -1.94
N ALA A 142 -9.94 -0.22 -1.15
CA ALA A 142 -10.41 -0.84 0.09
C ALA A 142 -10.27 0.14 1.26
N VAL A 143 -11.33 0.27 2.07
CA VAL A 143 -11.30 1.00 3.35
C VAL A 143 -10.57 0.18 4.40
N LEU A 144 -9.51 0.74 5.00
CA LEU A 144 -8.65 0.08 5.98
C LEU A 144 -8.98 0.47 7.42
N GLY A 145 -9.66 1.59 7.63
CA GLY A 145 -10.03 2.12 8.94
C GLY A 145 -10.24 3.63 8.93
N GLN A 146 -10.42 4.21 10.11
CA GLN A 146 -10.60 5.65 10.28
C GLN A 146 -9.23 6.35 10.40
N ALA A 147 -8.99 7.42 9.64
CA ALA A 147 -7.71 8.12 9.65
C ALA A 147 -7.41 8.82 10.99
N ASN A 148 -8.45 9.39 11.61
CA ASN A 148 -8.41 10.10 12.88
C ASN A 148 -8.82 9.22 14.09
N GLU A 149 -8.55 7.91 14.02
CA GLU A 149 -8.88 6.97 15.11
C GLU A 149 -7.98 7.13 16.34
N VAL A 150 -6.76 7.63 16.17
CA VAL A 150 -5.85 7.98 17.27
C VAL A 150 -5.16 9.30 16.95
N SER A 151 -4.80 10.05 17.98
CA SER A 151 -3.86 11.17 17.83
C SER A 151 -2.45 10.62 17.68
N GLY A 152 -1.70 11.18 16.74
CA GLY A 152 -0.39 10.68 16.34
C GLY A 152 -0.46 9.67 15.20
N TRP A 153 0.55 8.81 15.16
CA TRP A 153 0.77 7.88 14.06
C TRP A 153 0.16 6.50 14.32
N LYS A 154 -0.60 6.00 13.34
CA LYS A 154 -1.14 4.65 13.33
C LYS A 154 -0.78 3.91 12.06
N ARG A 155 -0.40 2.64 12.20
CA ARG A 155 -0.07 1.76 11.08
C ARG A 155 -1.31 1.08 10.53
N TYR A 156 -1.45 1.09 9.20
CA TYR A 156 -2.49 0.39 8.45
C TYR A 156 -1.87 -0.73 7.61
N THR A 157 -2.67 -1.73 7.25
CA THR A 157 -2.19 -2.85 6.44
C THR A 157 -3.29 -3.31 5.49
N HIS A 158 -2.92 -3.51 4.23
CA HIS A 158 -3.75 -4.11 3.21
C HIS A 158 -3.03 -5.34 2.63
N THR A 159 -3.70 -6.50 2.59
CA THR A 159 -3.15 -7.71 1.97
C THR A 159 -4.13 -8.26 0.96
N ILE A 160 -3.65 -8.47 -0.26
CA ILE A 160 -4.48 -8.99 -1.35
C ILE A 160 -3.70 -10.02 -2.17
N THR A 161 -4.40 -11.02 -2.69
CA THR A 161 -3.86 -11.98 -3.65
C THR A 161 -4.42 -11.66 -5.03
N LEU A 162 -3.54 -11.50 -6.02
CA LEU A 162 -3.91 -11.14 -7.37
C LEU A 162 -3.17 -11.98 -8.40
N LYS A 163 -3.72 -12.04 -9.62
CA LYS A 163 -3.08 -12.68 -10.76
C LYS A 163 -2.54 -11.58 -11.66
N THR A 164 -1.23 -11.54 -11.84
CA THR A 164 -0.58 -10.59 -12.72
C THR A 164 -0.79 -10.96 -14.19
N ASP A 165 -0.69 -9.98 -15.06
CA ASP A 165 -0.81 -10.17 -16.51
C ASP A 165 0.58 -10.26 -17.17
N SER A 166 0.63 -10.06 -18.49
CA SER A 166 1.87 -10.09 -19.26
C SER A 166 2.77 -8.86 -19.07
N SER A 167 2.30 -7.76 -18.48
CA SER A 167 3.12 -6.58 -18.17
C SER A 167 4.19 -6.93 -17.13
N GLY A 168 3.78 -7.70 -16.11
CA GLY A 168 4.62 -7.97 -14.95
C GLY A 168 4.71 -6.75 -14.05
N GLU A 169 3.63 -5.99 -13.95
CA GLU A 169 3.52 -4.82 -13.07
C GLU A 169 2.32 -4.97 -12.13
N VAL A 170 2.44 -4.35 -10.97
CA VAL A 170 1.34 -4.16 -10.03
C VAL A 170 1.36 -2.72 -9.57
N TRP A 171 0.20 -2.10 -9.54
CA TRP A 171 -0.01 -0.78 -8.98
C TRP A 171 -0.35 -0.92 -7.51
N VAL A 172 0.26 -0.07 -6.69
CA VAL A 172 -0.03 0.08 -5.28
C VAL A 172 -0.42 1.52 -5.04
N ALA A 173 -1.52 1.74 -4.32
CA ALA A 173 -1.93 3.06 -3.90
C ALA A 173 -2.43 3.07 -2.46
N LEU A 174 -2.31 4.22 -1.81
CA LEU A 174 -2.74 4.44 -0.43
C LEU A 174 -3.01 5.93 -0.19
N GLY A 175 -4.01 6.22 0.64
CA GLY A 175 -4.52 7.58 0.76
C GLY A 175 -5.61 7.75 1.80
N ILE A 176 -6.39 8.80 1.63
CA ILE A 176 -7.55 9.14 2.46
C ILE A 176 -8.79 9.36 1.59
N SER A 177 -9.95 9.06 2.15
CA SER A 177 -11.25 9.28 1.55
C SER A 177 -12.17 10.03 2.52
N VAL A 178 -12.88 11.04 2.01
CA VAL A 178 -13.74 11.94 2.80
C VAL A 178 -14.91 11.17 3.40
N ARG A 179 -15.21 11.44 4.67
CA ARG A 179 -16.39 10.89 5.38
C ARG A 179 -17.21 11.96 6.09
N TRP A 180 -16.74 13.21 6.07
CA TRP A 180 -17.39 14.34 6.71
C TRP A 180 -17.05 15.66 6.01
N GLU A 181 -18.06 16.51 5.89
CA GLU A 181 -18.08 17.89 5.39
C GLU A 181 -17.07 18.83 6.11
N THR A 182 -15.77 18.66 5.84
CA THR A 182 -14.71 19.53 6.34
C THR A 182 -13.46 19.43 5.47
N GLU A 183 -12.62 20.47 5.54
CA GLU A 183 -11.24 20.34 5.10
C GLU A 183 -10.50 19.36 6.00
N MET A 184 -9.61 18.57 5.42
CA MET A 184 -8.84 17.57 6.16
C MET A 184 -7.43 17.43 5.62
N THR A 185 -6.49 17.22 6.54
CA THR A 185 -5.07 17.03 6.28
C THR A 185 -4.58 15.85 7.09
N TYR A 186 -3.87 14.94 6.45
CA TYR A 186 -3.17 13.82 7.10
C TYR A 186 -1.77 13.70 6.55
N ASN A 187 -0.90 12.99 7.27
CA ASN A 187 0.43 12.65 6.78
C ASN A 187 0.57 11.14 6.65
N ILE A 188 1.33 10.72 5.64
CA ILE A 188 1.63 9.33 5.32
C ILE A 188 3.14 9.15 5.33
N ASP A 189 3.61 8.07 5.93
CA ASP A 189 5.03 7.72 6.01
C ASP A 189 5.26 6.21 6.24
N ASP A 190 6.53 5.78 6.25
CA ASP A 190 6.98 4.40 6.53
C ASP A 190 6.24 3.33 5.72
N ILE A 191 6.19 3.53 4.40
CA ILE A 191 5.51 2.60 3.49
C ILE A 191 6.41 1.37 3.28
N GLU A 192 5.84 0.20 3.51
CA GLU A 192 6.43 -1.09 3.22
C GLU A 192 5.50 -1.87 2.28
N VAL A 193 6.04 -2.31 1.15
CA VAL A 193 5.35 -3.20 0.21
C VAL A 193 6.12 -4.51 0.09
N THR A 194 5.43 -5.62 0.27
CA THR A 194 5.95 -6.98 0.05
C THR A 194 5.16 -7.69 -1.03
N ILE A 195 5.85 -8.27 -2.02
CA ILE A 195 5.27 -9.02 -3.13
C ILE A 195 5.85 -10.43 -3.14
N GLY A 196 5.01 -11.44 -2.85
CA GLY A 196 5.40 -12.86 -2.71
C GLY A 196 4.81 -13.76 -3.79
#